data_AF-A0A6J4UST6-F1
#
_entry.id   AF-A0A6J4UST6-F1
#
_cell.length_a   1.000
_cell.length_b   1.000
_cell.length_c   1.000
_cell.angle_alpha   90.00
_cell.angle_beta   90.00
_cell.angle_gamma   90.00
#
_symmetry.space_group_name_H-M   'P 1'
#
loop_
_entity.id
_entity.type
_entity.pdbx_description
1 polymer ?
#
loop_
_entity_poly.entity_id
_entity_poly.type
_entity_poly.pdbx_seq_one_letter_code
_entity_poly.pdbx_strand_id
1 'polypeptide(L)'
;MAAYAIGEEVKVTMPRGKNKRGVTGISTMYTTSAEAKFDGAVGTVTDINPMGPYGVPLYLVDFRDHENRVAIPWQAQWIREEWITATQRDELKVQPRDHSTTEGFSRSQVGESS
;
A
#
# COMPACT_ATOMS: atom_id res chain seq x y z
N MET A 1 12.30 1.01 -2.07
CA MET A 1 11.98 0.53 -0.70
C MET A 1 10.65 -0.20 -0.85
N ALA A 2 10.56 -1.48 -0.47
CA ALA A 2 9.32 -2.24 -0.67
C ALA A 2 8.20 -1.63 0.18
N ALA A 3 7.04 -1.38 -0.42
CA ALA A 3 5.92 -0.72 0.24
C ALA A 3 5.10 -1.66 1.14
N TYR A 4 5.22 -2.97 0.93
CA TYR A 4 4.46 -4.01 1.64
C TYR A 4 5.38 -5.04 2.29
N ALA A 5 4.93 -5.64 3.38
CA ALA A 5 5.65 -6.68 4.12
C ALA A 5 5.11 -8.10 3.82
N ILE A 6 5.94 -9.11 4.07
CA ILE A 6 5.50 -10.52 4.03
C ILE A 6 4.52 -10.75 5.19
N GLY A 7 3.39 -11.40 4.89
CA GLY A 7 2.26 -11.62 5.79
C GLY A 7 1.18 -10.53 5.74
N GLU A 8 1.39 -9.45 4.98
CA GLU A 8 0.41 -8.37 4.84
C GLU A 8 -0.73 -8.79 3.92
N GLU A 9 -1.97 -8.48 4.33
CA GLU A 9 -3.15 -8.67 3.51
C GLU A 9 -3.31 -7.52 2.52
N VAL A 10 -3.38 -7.88 1.25
CA VAL A 10 -3.44 -6.93 0.15
C VAL A 10 -4.56 -7.27 -0.82
N LYS A 11 -5.14 -6.22 -1.37
CA LYS A 11 -6.14 -6.28 -2.42
C LYS A 11 -5.50 -5.91 -3.75
N VAL A 12 -5.67 -6.78 -4.74
CA VAL A 12 -5.27 -6.47 -6.11
C VAL A 12 -6.31 -5.53 -6.72
N THR A 13 -5.85 -4.38 -7.20
CA THR A 13 -6.70 -3.35 -7.80
C THR A 13 -6.02 -2.81 -9.05
N MET A 14 -6.80 -2.72 -10.13
CA MET A 14 -6.31 -2.21 -11.40
C MET A 14 -5.86 -0.74 -11.29
N PRO A 15 -4.66 -0.39 -11.78
CA PRO A 15 -4.18 0.99 -11.77
C PRO A 15 -5.10 1.91 -12.56
N ARG A 16 -5.60 2.96 -11.92
CA ARG A 16 -6.45 3.98 -12.56
C ARG A 16 -5.63 5.24 -12.77
N GLY A 17 -5.60 5.72 -14.01
CA GLY A 17 -4.89 6.94 -14.38
C GLY A 17 -5.84 8.04 -14.85
N LYS A 18 -5.44 9.30 -14.71
CA LYS A 18 -6.13 10.42 -15.36
C LYS A 18 -5.51 10.67 -16.74
N ASN A 19 -6.34 10.76 -17.77
CA ASN A 19 -5.86 11.22 -19.07
C ASN A 19 -5.61 12.74 -19.07
N LYS A 20 -5.00 13.28 -20.14
CA LYS A 20 -4.75 14.74 -20.29
C LYS A 20 -6.03 15.60 -20.23
N ARG A 21 -7.22 15.00 -20.30
CA ARG A 21 -8.53 15.66 -20.20
C ARG A 21 -9.16 15.52 -18.80
N GLY A 22 -8.43 15.00 -17.82
CA GLY A 22 -8.90 14.82 -16.45
C GLY A 22 -9.87 13.66 -16.23
N VAL A 23 -10.17 12.86 -17.27
CA VAL A 23 -11.04 11.69 -17.17
C VAL A 23 -10.26 10.55 -16.53
N THR A 24 -10.80 9.99 -15.46
CA THR A 24 -10.26 8.79 -14.81
C THR A 24 -10.60 7.59 -15.66
N GLY A 25 -9.58 6.93 -16.20
CA GLY A 25 -9.72 5.79 -17.08
C GLY A 25 -8.74 4.69 -16.74
N ILE A 26 -9.07 3.49 -17.19
CA ILE A 26 -8.18 2.35 -17.18
C ILE A 26 -7.45 2.36 -18.52
N SER A 27 -6.11 2.34 -18.50
CA SER A 27 -5.34 2.17 -19.74
C SER A 27 -5.57 0.77 -20.29
N THR A 28 -5.78 0.63 -21.60
CA THR A 28 -5.95 -0.67 -22.27
C THR A 28 -4.78 -1.61 -21.97
N MET A 29 -3.57 -1.08 -21.82
CA MET A 29 -2.37 -1.86 -21.44
C MET A 29 -2.55 -2.61 -20.12
N TYR A 30 -3.28 -2.03 -19.16
CA TYR A 30 -3.56 -2.69 -17.89
C TYR A 30 -4.69 -3.72 -18.04
N THR A 31 -5.70 -3.48 -18.87
CA THR A 31 -6.80 -4.46 -19.07
C THR A 31 -6.34 -5.79 -19.66
N THR A 32 -5.27 -5.80 -20.45
CA THR A 32 -4.72 -7.02 -21.06
C THR A 32 -3.61 -7.67 -20.22
N SER A 33 -3.24 -7.06 -19.09
CA SER A 33 -2.22 -7.60 -18.19
C SER A 33 -2.74 -8.85 -17.46
N ALA A 34 -1.85 -9.77 -17.07
CA ALA A 34 -2.24 -10.99 -16.37
C ALA A 34 -2.89 -10.67 -15.00
N GLU A 35 -2.42 -9.61 -14.35
CA GLU A 35 -2.91 -9.10 -13.06
C GLU A 35 -4.37 -8.60 -13.15
N ALA A 36 -4.86 -8.24 -14.34
CA ALA A 36 -6.25 -7.82 -14.53
C ALA A 36 -7.26 -8.91 -14.18
N LYS A 37 -6.87 -10.19 -14.28
CA LYS A 37 -7.71 -11.33 -13.90
C LYS A 37 -7.92 -11.43 -12.38
N PHE A 38 -7.09 -10.73 -11.61
CA PHE A 38 -7.09 -10.69 -10.15
C PHE A 38 -7.71 -9.41 -9.62
N ASP A 39 -8.22 -8.53 -10.49
CA ASP A 39 -8.82 -7.27 -10.03
C ASP A 39 -9.96 -7.52 -9.04
N GLY A 40 -9.82 -6.95 -7.85
CA GLY A 40 -10.73 -7.12 -6.73
C GLY A 40 -10.43 -8.30 -5.80
N ALA A 41 -9.48 -9.18 -6.13
CA ALA A 41 -9.08 -10.30 -5.28
C ALA A 41 -8.26 -9.84 -4.07
N VAL A 42 -8.47 -10.50 -2.93
CA VAL A 42 -7.72 -10.30 -1.69
C VAL A 42 -6.81 -11.50 -1.46
N GLY A 43 -5.58 -11.24 -1.08
CA GLY A 43 -4.57 -12.26 -0.80
C GLY A 43 -3.54 -11.78 0.21
N THR A 44 -2.66 -12.67 0.61
CA THR A 44 -1.58 -12.41 1.57
C THR A 44 -0.24 -12.41 0.85
N VAL A 45 0.62 -11.43 1.13
CA VAL A 45 1.98 -11.39 0.56
C VAL A 45 2.83 -12.49 1.19
N THR A 46 3.35 -13.42 0.40
CA THR A 46 4.20 -14.51 0.88
C THR A 46 5.68 -14.30 0.58
N ASP A 47 6.00 -13.54 -0.47
CA ASP A 47 7.39 -13.27 -0.88
C ASP A 47 7.52 -11.92 -1.59
N ILE A 48 8.72 -11.35 -1.60
CA ILE A 48 9.02 -10.03 -2.17
C ILE A 48 10.28 -10.13 -3.02
N ASN A 49 10.15 -9.78 -4.30
CA ASN A 49 11.27 -9.61 -5.20
C ASN A 49 11.48 -8.11 -5.51
N PRO A 50 12.44 -7.44 -4.85
CA PRO A 50 12.72 -6.02 -5.07
C PRO A 50 13.43 -5.73 -6.41
N MET A 51 13.95 -6.76 -7.09
CA MET A 51 14.63 -6.66 -8.39
C MET A 51 13.82 -7.32 -9.49
N GLY A 52 12.52 -7.01 -9.55
CA GLY A 52 11.69 -7.46 -10.65
C GLY A 52 12.11 -6.86 -12.00
N PRO A 53 11.47 -7.32 -13.10
CA PRO A 53 11.76 -6.82 -14.43
C PRO A 53 11.69 -5.29 -14.48
N TYR A 54 12.67 -4.67 -15.13
CA TYR A 54 12.76 -3.21 -15.28
C TYR A 54 12.86 -2.43 -13.95
N GLY A 55 13.28 -3.09 -12.86
CA GLY A 55 13.44 -2.45 -11.54
C GLY A 55 12.12 -2.20 -10.82
N VAL A 56 11.03 -2.84 -11.26
CA VAL A 56 9.72 -2.76 -10.59
C VAL A 56 9.65 -3.85 -9.51
N PRO A 57 9.37 -3.51 -8.25
CA PRO A 57 9.17 -4.50 -7.19
C PRO A 57 7.97 -5.42 -7.50
N LEU A 58 8.18 -6.72 -7.31
CA LEU A 58 7.14 -7.75 -7.43
C LEU A 58 6.86 -8.35 -6.05
N TYR A 59 5.58 -8.61 -5.77
CA TYR A 59 5.11 -9.24 -4.54
C TYR A 59 4.38 -10.52 -4.92
N LEU A 60 4.75 -11.63 -4.30
CA LEU A 60 4.03 -12.90 -4.45
C LEU A 60 2.83 -12.86 -3.51
N VAL A 61 1.63 -12.90 -4.08
CA VAL A 61 0.37 -12.87 -3.33
C VAL A 61 -0.28 -14.24 -3.42
N ASP A 62 -0.59 -14.85 -2.27
CA ASP A 62 -1.36 -16.08 -2.14
C ASP A 62 -2.83 -15.76 -1.84
N PHE A 63 -3.73 -16.35 -2.62
CA PHE A 63 -5.18 -16.09 -2.58
C PHE A 63 -5.98 -17.25 -1.96
N ARG A 64 -5.32 -18.33 -1.50
CA ARG A 64 -5.99 -19.55 -1.00
C ARG A 64 -6.84 -19.34 0.24
N ASP A 65 -6.37 -18.54 1.18
CA ASP A 65 -7.02 -18.35 2.49
C ASP A 65 -8.11 -17.26 2.48
N HIS A 66 -8.46 -16.74 1.30
CA HIS A 66 -9.39 -15.61 1.16
C HIS A 66 -10.64 -16.01 0.38
N GLU A 67 -11.82 -15.62 0.88
CA GLU A 67 -13.11 -15.88 0.23
C GLU A 67 -13.31 -14.95 -0.98
N ASN A 68 -12.59 -15.26 -2.07
CA ASN A 68 -12.61 -14.48 -3.29
C ASN A 68 -13.82 -14.85 -4.16
N ARG A 69 -14.67 -13.86 -4.43
CA ARG A 69 -15.86 -14.00 -5.28
C ARG A 69 -15.54 -14.26 -6.76
N VAL A 70 -14.33 -13.89 -7.19
CA VAL A 70 -13.85 -14.06 -8.56
C VAL A 70 -13.17 -15.43 -8.68
N ALA A 71 -13.47 -16.18 -9.74
CA ALA A 71 -12.80 -17.44 -10.04
C ALA A 71 -11.33 -17.16 -10.40
N ILE A 72 -10.47 -17.23 -9.40
CA ILE A 72 -9.05 -16.95 -9.54
C ILE A 72 -8.40 -18.10 -10.33
N PRO A 73 -7.69 -17.81 -11.45
CA PRO A 73 -7.14 -18.85 -12.31
C PRO A 73 -5.95 -19.60 -11.70
N TRP A 74 -5.27 -19.04 -10.71
CA TRP A 74 -4.15 -19.68 -10.01
C TRP A 74 -4.00 -19.17 -8.58
N GLN A 75 -3.55 -20.06 -7.70
CA GLN A 75 -3.58 -19.83 -6.25
C GLN A 75 -2.61 -18.76 -5.73
N ALA A 76 -1.46 -18.57 -6.40
CA ALA A 76 -0.49 -17.55 -6.03
C ALA A 76 0.14 -16.91 -7.28
N GLN A 77 0.43 -15.60 -7.23
CA GLN A 77 0.94 -14.83 -8.38
C GLN A 77 1.89 -13.72 -7.95
N TRP A 78 2.93 -13.51 -8.77
CA TRP A 78 3.72 -12.28 -8.72
C TRP A 78 2.91 -11.12 -9.29
N ILE A 79 2.61 -10.15 -8.44
CA ILE A 79 1.87 -8.93 -8.76
C ILE A 79 2.82 -7.74 -8.57
N ARG A 80 2.74 -6.75 -9.46
CA ARG A 80 3.54 -5.52 -9.37
C ARG A 80 2.99 -4.57 -8.30
N GLU A 81 3.88 -3.77 -7.71
CA GLU A 81 3.51 -2.82 -6.65
C GLU A 81 2.30 -1.94 -7.00
N GLU A 82 2.22 -1.44 -8.23
CA GLU A 82 1.16 -0.52 -8.64
C GLU A 82 -0.24 -1.16 -8.72
N TRP A 83 -0.31 -2.48 -8.70
CA TRP A 83 -1.54 -3.27 -8.74
C TRP A 83 -2.03 -3.67 -7.36
N ILE A 84 -1.29 -3.33 -6.30
CA ILE A 84 -1.56 -3.81 -4.95
C ILE A 84 -1.96 -2.63 -4.09
N THR A 85 -2.99 -2.82 -3.27
CA THR A 85 -3.40 -1.87 -2.23
C THR A 85 -3.55 -2.62 -0.92
N ALA A 86 -2.93 -2.14 0.16
CA ALA A 86 -3.11 -2.71 1.50
C ALA A 86 -4.60 -2.67 1.89
N THR A 87 -5.15 -3.83 2.29
CA THR A 87 -6.54 -3.94 2.76
C THR A 87 -6.68 -3.40 4.18
N GLN A 88 -5.68 -3.64 5.03
CA GLN A 88 -5.62 -3.17 6.42
C GLN A 88 -5.01 -1.76 6.57
N ARG A 89 -5.33 -0.84 5.66
CA ARG A 89 -5.15 0.60 5.92
C ARG A 89 -6.28 1.21 6.75
N ASP A 90 -7.09 0.39 7.40
CA ASP A 90 -7.92 0.81 8.53
C ASP A 90 -7.00 0.87 9.76
N GLU A 91 -6.96 2.02 10.43
CA GLU A 91 -6.02 2.35 11.52
C GLU A 91 -4.59 2.73 11.10
N LEU A 92 -4.47 3.68 10.15
CA LEU A 92 -3.67 4.84 10.52
C LEU A 92 -4.28 5.39 11.80
N LYS A 93 -3.75 4.94 12.93
CA LYS A 93 -3.79 5.56 14.24
C LYS A 93 -3.83 7.06 14.01
N VAL A 94 -5.04 7.64 14.04
CA VAL A 94 -5.22 9.05 14.31
C VAL A 94 -4.61 9.19 15.68
N GLN A 95 -3.32 9.51 15.74
CA GLN A 95 -2.80 10.09 16.96
C GLN A 95 -3.69 11.31 17.16
N PRO A 96 -4.53 11.37 18.22
CA PRO A 96 -5.07 12.65 18.60
C PRO A 96 -3.84 13.55 18.71
N ARG A 97 -3.78 14.60 17.89
CA ARG A 97 -2.85 15.69 18.19
C ARG A 97 -3.27 16.13 19.58
N ASP A 98 -2.50 15.72 20.59
CA ASP A 98 -2.49 16.36 21.89
C ASP A 98 -2.21 17.83 21.64
N HIS A 99 -3.30 18.60 21.51
CA HIS A 99 -3.30 20.03 21.71
C HIS A 99 -3.10 20.27 23.21
N SER A 100 -1.88 20.06 23.67
CA SER A 100 -1.41 20.56 24.97
C SER A 100 0.02 21.05 24.81
N THR A 101 0.19 22.11 24.02
CA THR A 101 1.32 23.02 24.16
C THR A 101 0.83 24.27 24.88
N THR A 102 1.69 24.79 25.74
CA THR A 102 1.62 26.03 26.55
C THR A 102 1.07 25.75 27.95
N GLU A 103 1.82 25.79 29.05
CA GLU A 103 3.03 26.56 29.37
C GLU A 103 3.63 26.02 30.68
N GLY A 104 4.96 25.96 30.80
CA GLY A 104 5.58 25.51 32.05
C GLY A 104 7.10 25.39 32.03
N PHE A 105 7.81 26.43 31.57
CA PHE A 105 9.26 26.54 31.81
C PHE A 105 9.68 28.01 31.95
N SER A 106 9.43 28.59 33.12
CA SER A 106 10.18 29.78 33.56
C SER A 106 11.39 29.30 34.37
N ARG A 107 12.55 29.25 33.72
CA ARG A 107 13.84 29.00 34.34
C ARG A 107 14.37 30.32 34.90
N SER A 108 14.59 30.36 36.21
CA SER A 108 15.17 31.46 36.96
C SER A 108 16.56 31.86 36.42
N GLN A 109 16.75 33.13 36.03
CA GLN A 109 18.08 33.76 35.91
C GLN A 109 18.67 33.91 37.33
N VAL A 110 19.75 33.21 37.67
CA VAL A 110 21.17 33.62 37.57
C VAL A 110 21.43 34.98 38.24
N GLY A 111 22.04 34.92 39.42
CA GLY A 111 22.64 36.05 40.11
C GLY A 111 24.09 36.31 39.69
N GLU A 112 24.59 37.42 40.25
CA GLU A 112 25.96 37.93 40.31
C GLU A 112 26.57 38.56 39.05
N SER A 113 26.82 39.87 39.13
CA SER A 113 28.19 40.41 39.12
C SER A 113 28.24 41.83 39.71
N SER A 114 29.22 41.98 40.60
CA SER A 114 29.92 43.14 41.19
C SER A 114 29.56 44.58 40.84
#